data_AF-A0A6J1CZX4-F1
#
_entry.id   AF-A0A6J1CZX4-F1
#
_cell.length_a   1.000
_cell.length_b   1.000
_cell.length_c   1.000
_cell.angle_alpha   90.00
_cell.angle_beta   90.00
_cell.angle_gamma   90.00
#
_symmetry.space_group_name_H-M   'P 1'
#
loop_
_entity.id
_entity.type
_entity.pdbx_description
1 polymer ?
#
loop_
_entity_poly.entity_id
_entity_poly.type
_entity_poly.pdbx_seq_one_letter_code
_entity_poly.pdbx_strand_id
1 'polypeptide(L)'
;MDSLAATLSPLLPFVASFVFLIIFLEQISYLKKKRSVPGPALVPPFVGNAIPLVRNPARFWEIQASLAKSSGTGFSVNYIGGNFIVFISDTELSHKIFANVRSDAMNLVGHPFGKKLFGEDNLIYMLGQKHKDLRRRIAPNFTPKALSTYTALQQIAILKHLKLWDQKSSESSPKPIPLRFLARDLNLETSQTVFVGPYLSEEVREKFRVDYNIFNVGLMKLPIDLPGTGFRNARLAVDRLVEVLSDCAKRSKAKMRREEEPSCLIDFWMQDTVKELVEAAEAG
;
A
#
# COMPACT_ATOMS: atom_id res chain seq x y z
N MET A 1 33.60 -17.43 41.53
CA MET A 1 32.61 -17.03 40.50
C MET A 1 32.99 -15.63 40.07
N ASP A 2 33.99 -15.53 39.19
CA ASP A 2 34.33 -14.24 38.59
C ASP A 2 33.16 -13.81 37.72
N SER A 3 32.63 -12.65 38.06
CA SER A 3 31.47 -12.05 37.42
C SER A 3 31.73 -11.90 35.92
N LEU A 4 30.74 -12.28 35.10
CA LEU A 4 30.71 -12.04 33.65
C LEU A 4 31.14 -10.60 33.28
N ALA A 5 30.92 -9.64 34.19
CA ALA A 5 31.30 -8.24 34.06
C ALA A 5 32.84 -7.99 34.08
N ALA A 6 33.62 -8.79 34.82
CA ALA A 6 35.08 -8.64 34.87
C ALA A 6 35.75 -9.07 33.55
N THR A 7 35.18 -10.06 32.87
CA THR A 7 35.61 -10.51 31.54
C THR A 7 35.15 -9.58 30.40
N LEU A 8 34.07 -8.83 30.57
CA LEU A 8 33.51 -7.92 29.53
C LEU A 8 34.15 -6.52 29.54
N SER A 9 34.73 -6.09 30.67
CA SER A 9 35.35 -4.77 30.82
C SER A 9 36.50 -4.46 29.83
N PRO A 10 37.48 -5.37 29.57
CA PRO A 10 38.54 -5.09 28.60
C PRO A 10 38.09 -5.17 27.13
N LEU A 11 36.94 -5.79 26.85
CA LEU A 11 36.37 -5.88 25.49
C LEU A 11 35.58 -4.63 25.09
N LEU A 12 35.11 -3.85 26.07
CA LEU A 12 34.34 -2.64 25.86
C LEU A 12 35.00 -1.60 24.93
N PRO A 13 36.30 -1.24 25.07
CA PRO A 13 36.94 -0.31 24.14
C PRO A 13 37.00 -0.87 22.72
N PHE A 14 37.25 -2.16 22.53
CA PHE A 14 37.26 -2.77 21.20
C PHE A 14 35.89 -2.76 20.53
N VAL A 15 34.83 -3.08 21.30
CA VAL A 15 33.45 -2.97 20.82
C VAL A 15 33.10 -1.53 20.46
N ALA A 16 33.47 -0.57 21.32
CA ALA A 16 33.22 0.85 21.06
C ALA A 16 33.96 1.35 19.80
N SER A 17 35.24 0.99 19.64
CA SER A 17 36.03 1.30 18.43
C SER A 17 35.45 0.66 17.18
N PHE A 18 34.98 -0.59 17.27
CA PHE A 18 34.35 -1.28 16.16
C PHE A 18 33.03 -0.61 15.75
N VAL A 19 32.17 -0.27 16.72
CA VAL A 19 30.93 0.48 16.47
C VAL A 19 31.25 1.86 15.86
N PHE A 20 32.25 2.56 16.38
CA PHE A 20 32.67 3.85 15.81
C PHE A 20 33.16 3.71 14.37
N LEU A 21 33.96 2.68 14.06
CA LEU A 21 34.41 2.40 12.70
C LEU A 21 33.22 2.16 11.76
N ILE A 22 32.21 1.41 12.19
CA ILE A 22 31.00 1.18 11.38
C ILE A 22 30.26 2.50 11.12
N ILE A 23 30.04 3.31 12.16
CA ILE A 23 29.37 4.62 12.04
C ILE A 23 30.16 5.52 11.08
N PHE A 24 31.48 5.55 11.21
CA PHE A 24 32.36 6.35 10.36
C PHE A 24 32.30 5.92 8.90
N LEU A 25 32.35 4.61 8.63
CA LEU A 25 32.22 4.05 7.28
C LEU A 25 30.84 4.34 6.68
N GLU A 26 29.77 4.28 7.47
CA GLU A 26 28.42 4.65 7.03
C GLU A 26 28.35 6.13 6.62
N GLN A 27 28.89 7.04 7.44
CA GLN A 27 28.90 8.47 7.10
C GLN A 27 29.75 8.76 5.85
N ILE A 28 30.91 8.11 5.69
CA ILE A 28 31.70 8.21 4.46
C ILE A 28 30.88 7.73 3.25
N SER A 29 30.21 6.58 3.36
CA SER A 29 29.37 6.04 2.29
C SER A 29 28.25 7.01 1.91
N TYR A 30 27.57 7.58 2.91
CA TYR A 30 26.53 8.59 2.70
C TYR A 30 27.07 9.83 1.99
N LEU A 31 28.15 10.43 2.50
CA LEU A 31 28.75 11.65 1.93
C LEU A 31 29.27 11.42 0.51
N LYS A 32 29.87 10.26 0.23
CA LYS A 32 30.32 9.88 -1.12
C LYS A 32 29.16 9.79 -2.13
N LYS A 33 28.00 9.28 -1.71
CA LYS A 33 26.78 9.23 -2.53
C LYS A 33 26.14 10.61 -2.69
N LYS A 34 26.03 11.37 -1.59
CA LYS A 34 25.44 12.71 -1.56
C LYS A 34 26.19 13.71 -2.43
N ARG A 35 27.52 13.75 -2.35
CA ARG A 35 28.36 14.77 -3.01
C ARG A 35 27.78 16.19 -2.75
N SER A 36 27.64 16.99 -3.79
CA SER A 36 27.05 18.34 -3.76
C SER A 36 25.53 18.37 -3.84
N VAL A 37 24.84 17.22 -3.86
CA VAL A 37 23.38 17.17 -3.99
C VAL A 37 22.71 17.74 -2.74
N PRO A 38 21.61 18.52 -2.88
CA PRO A 38 20.84 19.06 -1.75
C PRO A 38 20.27 17.95 -0.85
N GLY A 39 20.48 18.08 0.45
CA GLY A 39 20.09 17.11 1.46
C GLY A 39 20.82 17.37 2.78
N PRO A 40 20.52 16.61 3.84
CA PRO A 40 21.17 16.78 5.14
C PRO A 40 22.69 16.58 5.05
N ALA A 41 23.47 17.36 5.80
CA ALA A 41 24.93 17.24 5.78
C ALA A 41 25.40 15.92 6.41
N LEU A 42 24.75 15.51 7.51
CA LEU A 42 24.97 14.25 8.21
C LEU A 42 23.62 13.62 8.52
N VAL A 43 23.62 12.31 8.75
CA VAL A 43 22.41 11.56 9.06
C VAL A 43 22.63 10.72 10.32
N PRO A 44 21.61 10.52 11.17
CA PRO A 44 21.74 9.62 12.32
C PRO A 44 22.22 8.23 11.86
N PRO A 45 23.22 7.63 12.53
CA PRO A 45 23.74 6.32 12.13
C PRO A 45 22.66 5.23 12.16
N PHE A 46 22.74 4.26 11.26
CA PHE A 46 21.87 3.10 11.05
C PHE A 46 20.42 3.44 10.64
N VAL A 47 19.75 4.31 11.40
CA VAL A 47 18.33 4.64 11.21
C VAL A 47 18.11 5.78 10.22
N GLY A 48 19.14 6.61 9.99
CA GLY A 48 18.99 7.82 9.20
C GLY A 48 17.89 8.72 9.73
N ASN A 49 17.18 9.37 8.82
CA ASN A 49 16.06 10.23 9.16
C ASN A 49 14.70 9.49 9.20
N ALA A 50 14.71 8.19 9.56
CA ALA A 50 13.47 7.42 9.75
C ALA A 50 12.60 7.98 10.91
N ILE A 51 13.22 8.46 11.99
CA ILE A 51 12.49 9.04 13.13
C ILE A 51 11.67 10.29 12.73
N PRO A 52 12.26 11.33 12.11
CA PRO A 52 11.48 12.48 11.67
C PRO A 52 10.45 12.13 10.60
N LEU A 53 10.75 11.17 9.69
CA LEU A 53 9.76 10.64 8.74
C LEU A 53 8.53 10.06 9.45
N VAL A 54 8.72 9.23 10.49
CA VAL A 54 7.61 8.61 11.21
C VAL A 54 6.87 9.61 12.10
N ARG A 55 7.59 10.53 12.76
CA ARG A 55 6.98 11.51 13.68
C ARG A 55 6.19 12.59 12.96
N ASN A 56 6.65 13.07 11.81
CA ASN A 56 5.97 14.09 11.02
C ASN A 56 6.26 13.89 9.51
N PRO A 57 5.55 12.93 8.87
CA PRO A 57 5.81 12.58 7.48
C PRO A 57 5.56 13.74 6.52
N ALA A 58 4.53 14.56 6.76
CA ALA A 58 4.21 15.71 5.92
C ALA A 58 5.38 16.70 5.90
N ARG A 59 5.82 17.15 7.08
CA ARG A 59 6.96 18.07 7.19
C ARG A 59 8.25 17.47 6.61
N PHE A 60 8.48 16.17 6.80
CA PHE A 60 9.64 15.50 6.24
C PHE A 60 9.66 15.65 4.71
N TRP A 61 8.57 15.34 4.02
CA TRP A 61 8.50 15.45 2.55
C TRP A 61 8.46 16.89 2.06
N GLU A 62 7.84 17.82 2.79
CA GLU A 62 7.88 19.26 2.49
C GLU A 62 9.30 19.82 2.47
N ILE A 63 10.15 19.40 3.42
CA ILE A 63 11.57 19.79 3.45
C ILE A 63 12.28 19.28 2.20
N GLN A 64 12.04 18.03 1.80
CA GLN A 64 12.66 17.45 0.60
C GLN A 64 12.24 18.19 -0.68
N ALA A 65 10.96 18.55 -0.78
CA ALA A 65 10.44 19.35 -1.89
C ALA A 65 11.04 20.77 -1.91
N SER A 66 11.13 21.42 -0.74
CA SER A 66 11.73 22.75 -0.62
C SER A 66 13.21 22.76 -1.00
N LEU A 67 13.98 21.74 -0.60
CA LEU A 67 15.39 21.58 -0.97
C LEU A 67 15.55 21.31 -2.48
N ALA A 68 14.71 20.46 -3.05
CA ALA A 68 14.73 20.15 -4.48
C ALA A 68 14.45 21.40 -5.33
N LYS A 69 13.47 22.22 -4.89
CA LYS A 69 13.11 23.48 -5.55
C LYS A 69 14.17 24.57 -5.38
N SER A 70 14.61 24.82 -4.15
CA SER A 70 15.54 25.93 -3.85
C SER A 70 16.95 25.74 -4.41
N SER A 71 17.37 24.50 -4.61
CA SER A 71 18.67 24.19 -5.23
C SER A 71 18.69 24.33 -6.75
N GLY A 72 17.53 24.43 -7.41
CA GLY A 72 17.41 24.43 -8.87
C GLY A 72 17.76 23.10 -9.56
N THR A 73 18.10 22.05 -8.79
CA THR A 73 18.46 20.73 -9.35
C THR A 73 17.24 19.87 -9.68
N GLY A 74 16.07 20.18 -9.11
CA GLY A 74 14.85 19.42 -9.34
C GLY A 74 14.72 18.13 -8.50
N PHE A 75 15.71 17.85 -7.66
CA PHE A 75 15.68 16.71 -6.74
C PHE A 75 16.44 16.99 -5.44
N SER A 76 16.20 16.18 -4.41
CA SER A 76 16.96 16.19 -3.16
C SER A 76 17.24 14.78 -2.67
N VAL A 77 18.15 14.63 -1.72
CA VAL A 77 18.54 13.33 -1.18
C VAL A 77 18.31 13.22 0.31
N ASN A 78 18.10 11.99 0.76
CA ASN A 78 18.02 11.65 2.17
C ASN A 78 18.60 10.25 2.41
N TYR A 79 18.63 9.86 3.68
CA TYR A 79 18.99 8.51 4.10
C TYR A 79 18.00 8.02 5.15
N ILE A 80 17.36 6.88 4.89
CA ILE A 80 16.25 6.37 5.70
C ILE A 80 16.45 4.88 5.92
N GLY A 81 16.71 4.48 7.16
CA GLY A 81 16.83 3.07 7.56
C GLY A 81 17.77 2.25 6.67
N GLY A 82 19.00 2.73 6.47
CA GLY A 82 19.99 2.07 5.62
C GLY A 82 19.92 2.42 4.12
N ASN A 83 18.87 3.09 3.66
CA ASN A 83 18.64 3.34 2.24
C ASN A 83 18.93 4.80 1.86
N PHE A 84 19.73 4.98 0.81
CA PHE A 84 19.92 6.29 0.19
C PHE A 84 18.73 6.59 -0.72
N ILE A 85 18.03 7.68 -0.45
CA ILE A 85 16.78 8.05 -1.12
C ILE A 85 17.03 9.29 -1.97
N VAL A 86 16.49 9.28 -3.19
CA VAL A 86 16.42 10.45 -4.07
C VAL A 86 14.95 10.84 -4.18
N PHE A 87 14.62 12.06 -3.76
CA PHE A 87 13.31 12.67 -3.92
C PHE A 87 13.32 13.51 -5.20
N ILE A 88 12.36 13.29 -6.09
CA ILE A 88 12.25 13.98 -7.39
C ILE A 88 11.03 14.90 -7.36
N SER A 89 11.21 16.17 -7.73
CA SER A 89 10.11 17.12 -7.94
C SER A 89 10.05 17.70 -9.35
N ASP A 90 11.12 17.53 -10.13
CA ASP A 90 11.18 18.03 -11.49
C ASP A 90 10.41 17.14 -12.47
N THR A 91 9.71 17.79 -13.39
CA THR A 91 8.85 17.13 -14.39
C THR A 91 9.68 16.30 -15.36
N GLU A 92 10.76 16.85 -15.93
CA GLU A 92 11.57 16.16 -16.93
C GLU A 92 12.31 14.96 -16.34
N LEU A 93 12.83 15.09 -15.11
CA LEU A 93 13.40 13.97 -14.37
C LEU A 93 12.36 12.88 -14.10
N SER A 94 11.13 13.26 -13.73
CA SER A 94 10.05 12.31 -13.52
C SER A 94 9.71 11.55 -14.81
N HIS A 95 9.58 12.27 -15.94
CA HIS A 95 9.37 11.66 -17.26
C HIS A 95 10.50 10.69 -17.61
N LYS A 96 11.76 11.09 -17.42
CA LYS A 96 12.92 10.22 -17.69
C LYS A 96 12.90 8.94 -16.86
N ILE A 97 12.51 9.03 -15.59
CA ILE A 97 12.41 7.89 -14.68
C ILE A 97 11.27 6.96 -15.13
N PHE A 98 10.07 7.49 -15.35
CA PHE A 98 8.90 6.69 -15.71
C PHE A 98 8.94 6.15 -17.16
N ALA A 99 9.71 6.78 -18.05
CA ALA A 99 9.96 6.25 -19.40
C ALA A 99 10.81 4.96 -19.39
N ASN A 100 11.50 4.66 -18.28
CA ASN A 100 12.27 3.43 -18.15
C ASN A 100 11.36 2.24 -17.81
N VAL A 101 10.95 1.50 -18.84
CA VAL A 101 10.05 0.34 -18.73
C VAL A 101 10.76 -1.00 -18.51
N ARG A 102 12.07 -1.00 -18.24
CA ARG A 102 12.80 -2.22 -17.93
C ARG A 102 12.31 -2.83 -16.61
N SER A 103 12.09 -4.14 -16.60
CA SER A 103 11.57 -4.84 -15.42
C SER A 103 12.51 -4.86 -14.21
N ASP A 104 13.80 -4.60 -14.42
CA ASP A 104 14.84 -4.57 -13.38
C ASP A 104 15.24 -3.13 -12.99
N ALA A 105 14.66 -2.11 -13.65
CA ALA A 105 15.03 -0.73 -13.39
C ALA A 105 14.42 -0.16 -12.11
N MET A 106 13.16 -0.49 -11.83
CA MET A 106 12.43 0.10 -10.71
C MET A 106 11.45 -0.90 -10.10
N ASN A 107 11.47 -0.97 -8.76
CA ASN A 107 10.52 -1.73 -7.98
C ASN A 107 9.65 -0.75 -7.18
N LEU A 108 8.33 -0.88 -7.29
CA LEU A 108 7.43 -0.09 -6.46
C LEU A 108 7.45 -0.63 -5.02
N VAL A 109 7.85 0.23 -4.08
CA VAL A 109 7.83 -0.08 -2.65
C VAL A 109 6.79 0.80 -1.98
N GLY A 110 5.55 0.32 -1.91
CA GLY A 110 4.47 1.04 -1.23
C GLY A 110 4.53 0.96 0.30
N HIS A 111 5.11 -0.11 0.85
CA HIS A 111 5.31 -0.30 2.27
C HIS A 111 6.51 -1.24 2.49
N PRO A 112 7.44 -0.98 3.44
CA PRO A 112 8.66 -1.78 3.60
C PRO A 112 8.40 -3.28 3.85
N PHE A 113 7.24 -3.59 4.44
CA PHE A 113 6.78 -4.97 4.69
C PHE A 113 5.49 -5.30 3.96
N GLY A 114 5.18 -4.55 2.91
CA GLY A 114 3.87 -4.67 2.27
C GLY A 114 3.62 -6.05 1.67
N LYS A 115 4.64 -6.77 1.20
CA LYS A 115 4.49 -8.18 0.78
C LYS A 115 3.90 -9.10 1.85
N LYS A 116 4.24 -8.88 3.14
CA LYS A 116 3.64 -9.61 4.26
C LYS A 116 2.17 -9.26 4.51
N LEU A 117 1.69 -8.10 4.04
CA LEU A 117 0.32 -7.62 4.22
C LEU A 117 -0.54 -7.79 2.97
N PHE A 118 0.02 -7.72 1.78
CA PHE A 118 -0.71 -7.71 0.52
C PHE A 118 -0.51 -8.99 -0.29
N GLY A 119 0.40 -9.87 0.14
CA GLY A 119 0.82 -11.06 -0.58
C GLY A 119 1.94 -10.79 -1.57
N GLU A 120 2.70 -11.84 -1.90
CA GLU A 120 3.76 -11.81 -2.92
C GLU A 120 3.18 -11.60 -4.32
N ASP A 121 1.95 -12.08 -4.55
CA ASP A 121 1.23 -11.99 -5.83
C ASP A 121 0.34 -10.72 -5.92
N ASN A 122 0.66 -9.67 -5.17
CA ASN A 122 0.02 -8.38 -5.40
C ASN A 122 0.60 -7.70 -6.65
N LEU A 123 -0.27 -7.13 -7.50
CA LEU A 123 0.11 -6.44 -8.72
C LEU A 123 1.25 -5.42 -8.51
N ILE A 124 1.26 -4.69 -7.38
CA ILE A 124 2.26 -3.65 -7.10
C ILE A 124 3.68 -4.20 -6.88
N TYR A 125 3.83 -5.50 -6.61
CA TYR A 125 5.13 -6.16 -6.43
C TYR A 125 5.54 -7.03 -7.61
N MET A 126 4.63 -7.25 -8.57
CA MET A 126 4.92 -8.00 -9.78
C MET A 126 5.70 -7.13 -10.77
N LEU A 127 6.56 -7.79 -11.55
CA LEU A 127 7.37 -7.15 -12.60
C LEU A 127 7.34 -8.01 -13.87
N GLY A 128 7.77 -7.41 -14.98
CA GLY A 128 7.94 -8.11 -16.25
C GLY A 128 6.65 -8.76 -16.75
N GLN A 129 6.77 -9.99 -17.28
CA GLN A 129 5.66 -10.69 -17.92
C GLN A 129 4.52 -11.01 -16.97
N LYS A 130 4.80 -11.46 -15.73
CA LYS A 130 3.77 -11.76 -14.72
C LYS A 130 2.88 -10.55 -14.43
N HIS A 131 3.48 -9.36 -14.31
CA HIS A 131 2.73 -8.12 -14.14
C HIS A 131 1.86 -7.81 -15.36
N LYS A 132 2.40 -7.96 -16.57
CA LYS A 132 1.65 -7.75 -17.83
C LYS A 132 0.46 -8.71 -17.94
N ASP A 133 0.66 -9.98 -17.60
CA ASP A 133 -0.37 -11.02 -17.67
C ASP A 133 -1.51 -10.73 -16.68
N LEU A 134 -1.18 -10.39 -15.44
CA LEU A 134 -2.20 -10.02 -14.45
C LEU A 134 -2.96 -8.76 -14.89
N ARG A 135 -2.25 -7.73 -15.38
CA ARG A 135 -2.86 -6.49 -15.89
C ARG A 135 -3.82 -6.77 -17.06
N ARG A 136 -3.45 -7.67 -17.98
CA ARG A 136 -4.30 -8.12 -19.08
C ARG A 136 -5.57 -8.80 -18.55
N ARG A 137 -5.45 -9.68 -17.56
CA ARG A 137 -6.58 -10.42 -16.97
C ARG A 137 -7.57 -9.52 -16.22
N ILE A 138 -7.13 -8.42 -15.61
CA ILE A 138 -8.02 -7.46 -14.93
C ILE A 138 -8.60 -6.39 -15.87
N ALA A 139 -8.10 -6.27 -17.10
CA ALA A 139 -8.53 -5.28 -18.08
C ALA A 139 -10.06 -5.27 -18.35
N PRO A 140 -10.79 -6.41 -18.34
CA PRO A 140 -12.24 -6.43 -18.56
C PRO A 140 -13.04 -5.53 -17.62
N ASN A 141 -12.52 -5.28 -16.41
CA ASN A 141 -13.15 -4.41 -15.41
C ASN A 141 -13.17 -2.93 -15.82
N PHE A 142 -12.39 -2.55 -16.84
CA PHE A 142 -12.21 -1.17 -17.28
C PHE A 142 -12.83 -0.90 -18.66
N THR A 143 -13.76 -1.77 -19.10
CA THR A 143 -14.54 -1.55 -20.33
C THR A 143 -15.70 -0.57 -20.09
N PRO A 144 -16.22 0.11 -21.12
CA PRO A 144 -17.41 0.98 -20.96
C PRO A 144 -18.61 0.25 -20.35
N LYS A 145 -18.84 -1.04 -20.69
CA LYS A 145 -19.90 -1.86 -20.08
C LYS A 145 -19.68 -2.02 -18.57
N ALA A 146 -18.48 -2.44 -18.16
CA ALA A 146 -18.16 -2.63 -16.74
C ALA A 146 -18.21 -1.31 -15.95
N LEU A 147 -17.71 -0.22 -16.53
CA LEU A 147 -17.73 1.12 -15.91
C LEU A 147 -19.15 1.71 -15.84
N SER A 148 -20.05 1.34 -16.76
CA SER A 148 -21.47 1.71 -16.66
C SER A 148 -22.13 1.04 -15.46
N THR A 149 -21.90 -0.26 -15.25
CA THR A 149 -22.35 -0.99 -14.05
C THR A 149 -21.76 -0.38 -12.76
N TYR A 150 -20.46 -0.08 -12.76
CA TYR A 150 -19.80 0.65 -11.66
C TYR A 150 -20.58 1.93 -11.32
N THR A 151 -20.81 2.79 -12.32
CA THR A 151 -21.36 4.12 -12.13
C THR A 151 -22.78 4.06 -11.56
N ALA A 152 -23.61 3.14 -12.05
CA ALA A 152 -24.96 2.94 -11.53
C ALA A 152 -24.94 2.53 -10.05
N LEU A 153 -24.11 1.56 -9.68
CA LEU A 153 -23.97 1.10 -8.29
C LEU A 153 -23.41 2.20 -7.37
N GLN A 154 -22.41 2.95 -7.85
CA GLN A 154 -21.82 4.06 -7.12
C GLN A 154 -22.86 5.16 -6.86
N GLN A 155 -23.67 5.53 -7.84
CA GLN A 155 -24.71 6.54 -7.66
C GLN A 155 -25.72 6.14 -6.57
N ILE A 156 -26.15 4.87 -6.55
CA ILE A 156 -27.05 4.35 -5.51
C ILE A 156 -26.41 4.49 -4.12
N ALA A 157 -25.14 4.09 -3.97
CA ALA A 157 -24.40 4.21 -2.71
C ALA A 157 -24.25 5.67 -2.27
N ILE A 158 -23.87 6.57 -3.20
CA ILE A 158 -23.74 8.01 -2.93
C ILE A 158 -25.06 8.58 -2.41
N LEU A 159 -26.19 8.32 -3.11
CA LEU A 159 -27.49 8.85 -2.70
C LEU A 159 -27.94 8.32 -1.34
N LYS A 160 -27.70 7.04 -1.05
CA LYS A 160 -27.97 6.44 0.26
C LYS A 160 -27.19 7.15 1.37
N HIS A 161 -25.88 7.36 1.16
CA HIS A 161 -25.02 8.00 2.15
C HIS A 161 -25.33 9.49 2.32
N LEU A 162 -25.60 10.23 1.24
CA LEU A 162 -25.98 11.65 1.35
C LEU A 162 -27.25 11.84 2.18
N LYS A 163 -28.28 10.99 1.99
CA LYS A 163 -29.49 11.02 2.83
C LYS A 163 -29.18 10.76 4.31
N LEU A 164 -28.30 9.80 4.60
CA LEU A 164 -27.86 9.51 5.96
C LEU A 164 -27.08 10.69 6.57
N TRP A 165 -26.22 11.35 5.79
CA TRP A 165 -25.42 12.47 6.28
C TRP A 165 -26.29 13.70 6.54
N ASP A 166 -27.28 13.96 5.68
CA ASP A 166 -28.28 15.01 5.85
C ASP A 166 -29.05 14.80 7.16
N GLN A 167 -29.60 13.60 7.38
CA GLN A 167 -30.28 13.23 8.63
C GLN A 167 -29.38 13.48 9.85
N LYS A 168 -28.13 12.99 9.83
CA LYS A 168 -27.17 13.19 10.94
C LYS A 168 -26.86 14.66 11.19
N SER A 169 -26.78 15.46 10.13
CA SER A 169 -26.55 16.89 10.21
C SER A 169 -27.75 17.60 10.83
N SER A 170 -28.98 17.23 10.44
CA SER A 170 -30.20 17.77 11.04
C SER A 170 -30.30 17.46 12.54
N GLU A 171 -30.03 16.21 12.92
CA GLU A 171 -30.04 15.76 14.32
C GLU A 171 -28.96 16.44 15.19
N SER A 172 -27.83 16.83 14.58
CA SER A 172 -26.71 17.46 15.27
C SER A 172 -26.77 19.00 15.28
N SER A 173 -27.74 19.59 14.58
CA SER A 173 -27.86 21.04 14.42
C SER A 173 -27.95 21.77 15.77
N PRO A 174 -27.23 22.90 15.97
CA PRO A 174 -26.44 23.65 14.98
C PRO A 174 -24.97 23.20 14.84
N LYS A 175 -24.57 22.08 15.45
CA LYS A 175 -23.18 21.62 15.43
C LYS A 175 -22.84 20.94 14.11
N PRO A 176 -21.67 21.26 13.49
CA PRO A 176 -21.23 20.57 12.29
C PRO A 176 -20.86 19.11 12.60
N ILE A 177 -21.02 18.23 11.59
CA ILE A 177 -20.64 16.82 11.68
C ILE A 177 -19.31 16.56 10.94
N PRO A 178 -18.44 15.65 11.45
CA PRO A 178 -17.20 15.29 10.76
C PRO A 178 -17.47 14.33 9.59
N LEU A 179 -17.11 14.73 8.37
CA LEU A 179 -17.36 13.91 7.17
C LEU A 179 -16.31 12.81 6.91
N ARG A 180 -15.13 12.85 7.54
CA ARG A 180 -14.02 11.94 7.20
C ARG A 180 -14.41 10.46 7.28
N PHE A 181 -15.04 10.04 8.39
CA PHE A 181 -15.45 8.64 8.56
C PHE A 181 -16.67 8.27 7.72
N LEU A 182 -17.58 9.22 7.52
CA LEU A 182 -18.73 9.06 6.66
C LEU A 182 -18.32 8.83 5.19
N ALA A 183 -17.38 9.62 4.68
CA ALA A 183 -16.80 9.46 3.35
C ALA A 183 -15.99 8.16 3.23
N ARG A 184 -15.28 7.74 4.28
CA ARG A 184 -14.62 6.43 4.31
C ARG A 184 -15.64 5.30 4.15
N ASP A 185 -16.74 5.36 4.89
CA ASP A 185 -17.76 4.31 4.89
C ASP A 185 -18.49 4.24 3.55
N LEU A 186 -18.80 5.39 2.93
CA LEU A 186 -19.28 5.46 1.55
C LEU A 186 -18.32 4.78 0.57
N ASN A 187 -17.02 5.11 0.62
CA ASN A 187 -16.02 4.54 -0.27
C ASN A 187 -15.88 3.02 -0.09
N LEU A 188 -15.93 2.54 1.15
CA LEU A 188 -15.86 1.11 1.44
C LEU A 188 -17.10 0.37 0.93
N GLU A 189 -18.31 0.86 1.22
CA GLU A 189 -19.55 0.25 0.74
C GLU A 189 -19.62 0.26 -0.79
N THR A 190 -19.22 1.36 -1.42
CA THR A 190 -19.12 1.47 -2.88
C THR A 190 -18.16 0.41 -3.43
N SER A 191 -16.96 0.28 -2.86
CA SER A 191 -15.97 -0.68 -3.31
C SER A 191 -16.47 -2.13 -3.15
N GLN A 192 -17.04 -2.46 -2.00
CA GLN A 192 -17.63 -3.79 -1.75
C GLN A 192 -18.74 -4.11 -2.76
N THR A 193 -19.64 -3.17 -3.00
CA THR A 193 -20.79 -3.34 -3.89
C THR A 193 -20.37 -3.44 -5.35
N VAL A 194 -19.41 -2.62 -5.77
CA VAL A 194 -18.96 -2.59 -7.16
C VAL A 194 -18.04 -3.76 -7.48
N PHE A 195 -17.11 -4.12 -6.60
CA PHE A 195 -16.15 -5.20 -6.88
C PHE A 195 -16.76 -6.58 -6.73
N VAL A 196 -17.47 -6.86 -5.64
CA VAL A 196 -17.97 -8.20 -5.32
C VAL A 196 -19.49 -8.26 -5.14
N GLY A 197 -20.18 -7.11 -5.10
CA GLY A 197 -21.63 -6.99 -5.24
C GLY A 197 -22.44 -8.02 -4.43
N PRO A 198 -23.24 -8.87 -5.10
CA PRO A 198 -24.16 -9.80 -4.45
C PRO A 198 -23.46 -10.93 -3.70
N TYR A 199 -22.16 -11.13 -3.91
CA TYR A 199 -21.42 -12.17 -3.21
C TYR A 199 -21.14 -11.78 -1.75
N LEU A 200 -21.16 -10.51 -1.40
CA LEU A 200 -20.92 -10.07 -0.03
C LEU A 200 -22.26 -9.82 0.68
N SER A 201 -22.71 -10.79 1.49
CA SER A 201 -23.93 -10.63 2.31
C SER A 201 -23.75 -9.54 3.36
N GLU A 202 -24.85 -8.98 3.87
CA GLU A 202 -24.79 -7.87 4.84
C GLU A 202 -24.01 -8.21 6.12
N GLU A 203 -24.20 -9.44 6.65
CA GLU A 203 -23.43 -9.90 7.81
C GLU A 203 -21.93 -9.98 7.52
N VAL A 204 -21.56 -10.47 6.33
CA VAL A 204 -20.16 -10.59 5.92
C VAL A 204 -19.56 -9.21 5.61
N ARG A 205 -20.35 -8.26 5.09
CA ARG A 205 -19.93 -6.86 4.87
C ARG A 205 -19.47 -6.20 6.16
N GLU A 206 -20.19 -6.42 7.25
CA GLU A 206 -19.85 -5.84 8.55
C GLU A 206 -18.56 -6.44 9.13
N LYS A 207 -18.40 -7.77 9.08
CA LYS A 207 -17.15 -8.45 9.46
C LYS A 207 -15.98 -7.97 8.60
N PHE A 208 -16.18 -7.87 7.28
CA PHE A 208 -15.20 -7.34 6.35
C PHE A 208 -14.79 -5.91 6.72
N ARG A 209 -15.74 -5.04 7.08
CA ARG A 209 -15.45 -3.65 7.48
C ARG A 209 -14.55 -3.59 8.71
N VAL A 210 -14.82 -4.43 9.71
CA VAL A 210 -13.97 -4.53 10.92
C VAL A 210 -12.56 -4.95 10.55
N ASP A 211 -12.41 -6.01 9.77
CA ASP A 211 -11.10 -6.53 9.36
C ASP A 211 -10.34 -5.54 8.46
N TYR A 212 -11.04 -4.88 7.53
CA TYR A 212 -10.47 -3.84 6.68
C TYR A 212 -9.98 -2.64 7.50
N ASN A 213 -10.67 -2.29 8.58
CA ASN A 213 -10.20 -1.25 9.50
C ASN A 213 -8.96 -1.69 10.29
N ILE A 214 -8.92 -2.93 10.80
CA ILE A 214 -7.74 -3.49 11.48
C ILE A 214 -6.53 -3.48 10.54
N PHE A 215 -6.73 -3.91 9.29
CA PHE A 215 -5.72 -3.84 8.24
C PHE A 215 -5.20 -2.41 8.02
N ASN A 216 -6.09 -1.43 7.78
CA ASN A 216 -5.69 -0.03 7.56
C ASN A 216 -4.93 0.58 8.75
N VAL A 217 -5.37 0.28 9.98
CA VAL A 217 -4.66 0.75 11.18
C VAL A 217 -3.28 0.12 11.27
N GLY A 218 -3.16 -1.19 11.06
CA GLY A 218 -1.87 -1.89 11.17
C GLY A 218 -0.88 -1.54 10.05
N LEU A 219 -1.35 -1.14 8.87
CA LEU A 219 -0.51 -0.59 7.80
C LEU A 219 0.22 0.69 8.23
N MET A 220 -0.34 1.44 9.18
CA MET A 220 0.26 2.65 9.74
C MET A 220 1.08 2.40 11.01
N LYS A 221 1.24 1.15 11.45
CA LYS A 221 2.02 0.79 12.64
C LYS A 221 3.43 0.36 12.27
N LEU A 222 4.31 0.35 13.27
CA LEU A 222 5.64 -0.23 13.10
C LEU A 222 5.52 -1.69 12.65
N PRO A 223 6.32 -2.13 11.68
CA PRO A 223 6.19 -3.44 11.06
C PRO A 223 6.83 -4.54 11.92
N ILE A 224 6.31 -4.69 13.13
CA ILE A 224 6.75 -5.68 14.11
C ILE A 224 5.71 -6.79 14.13
N ASP A 225 6.08 -7.99 13.69
CA ASP A 225 5.17 -9.15 13.58
C ASP A 225 5.26 -10.02 14.85
N LEU A 226 4.75 -9.49 15.97
CA LEU A 226 4.69 -10.18 17.27
C LEU A 226 3.26 -10.19 17.81
N PRO A 227 2.88 -11.17 18.66
CA PRO A 227 1.56 -11.19 19.29
C PRO A 227 1.23 -9.86 19.97
N GLY A 228 0.01 -9.35 19.73
CA GLY A 228 -0.48 -8.09 20.30
C GLY A 228 -0.07 -6.82 19.55
N THR A 229 0.83 -6.89 18.56
CA THR A 229 1.18 -5.71 17.76
C THR A 229 0.13 -5.40 16.69
N GLY A 230 -0.01 -4.13 16.34
CA GLY A 230 -0.95 -3.71 15.29
C GLY A 230 -0.62 -4.30 13.91
N PHE A 231 0.66 -4.49 13.58
CA PHE A 231 1.06 -5.11 12.32
C PHE A 231 0.69 -6.60 12.27
N ARG A 232 0.90 -7.35 13.37
CA ARG A 232 0.45 -8.75 13.48
C ARG A 232 -1.05 -8.87 13.29
N ASN A 233 -1.83 -8.00 13.96
CA ASN A 233 -3.27 -8.00 13.87
C ASN A 233 -3.77 -7.67 12.46
N ALA A 234 -3.12 -6.73 11.76
CA ALA A 234 -3.41 -6.45 10.35
C ALA A 234 -3.15 -7.67 9.45
N ARG A 235 -2.03 -8.37 9.64
CA ARG A 235 -1.72 -9.58 8.87
C ARG A 235 -2.82 -10.65 9.03
N LEU A 236 -3.25 -10.90 10.27
CA LEU A 236 -4.33 -11.84 10.54
C LEU A 236 -5.69 -11.39 9.98
N ALA A 237 -5.95 -10.08 9.95
CA ALA A 237 -7.15 -9.53 9.32
C ALA A 237 -7.11 -9.69 7.79
N VAL A 238 -5.94 -9.51 7.17
CA VAL A 238 -5.74 -9.78 5.74
C VAL A 238 -6.07 -11.24 5.42
N ASP A 239 -5.59 -12.19 6.22
CA ASP A 239 -5.87 -13.62 5.99
C ASP A 239 -7.38 -13.89 5.89
N ARG A 240 -8.18 -13.28 6.80
CA ARG A 240 -9.66 -13.37 6.78
C ARG A 240 -10.29 -12.64 5.58
N LEU A 241 -9.78 -11.47 5.23
CA LEU A 241 -10.25 -10.72 4.05
C LEU A 241 -10.02 -11.52 2.77
N VAL A 242 -8.87 -12.17 2.63
CA VAL A 242 -8.52 -13.02 1.49
C VAL A 242 -9.45 -14.23 1.41
N GLU A 243 -9.77 -14.86 2.54
CA GLU A 243 -10.74 -15.96 2.59
C GLU A 243 -12.11 -15.53 2.06
N VAL A 244 -12.64 -14.40 2.55
CA VAL A 244 -13.92 -13.83 2.10
C VAL A 244 -13.89 -13.51 0.61
N LEU A 245 -12.86 -12.83 0.12
CA LEU A 245 -12.75 -12.46 -1.30
C LEU A 245 -12.56 -13.68 -2.20
N SER A 246 -11.87 -14.71 -1.73
CA SER A 246 -11.69 -15.98 -2.45
C SER A 246 -13.02 -16.69 -2.63
N ASP A 247 -13.88 -16.68 -1.61
CA ASP A 247 -15.24 -17.23 -1.72
C ASP A 247 -16.11 -16.43 -2.70
N CYS A 248 -16.04 -15.10 -2.65
CA CYS A 248 -16.71 -14.25 -3.65
C CYS A 248 -16.28 -14.58 -5.08
N ALA A 249 -14.97 -14.73 -5.32
CA ALA A 249 -14.42 -15.08 -6.64
C ALA A 249 -14.89 -16.47 -7.09
N LYS A 250 -14.94 -17.46 -6.18
CA LYS A 250 -15.46 -18.81 -6.49
C LYS A 250 -16.93 -18.76 -6.92
N ARG A 251 -17.77 -18.03 -6.18
CA ARG A 251 -19.19 -17.89 -6.50
C ARG A 251 -19.42 -17.13 -7.81
N SER A 252 -18.65 -16.07 -8.05
CA SER A 252 -18.65 -15.35 -9.33
C SER A 252 -18.25 -16.26 -10.50
N LYS A 253 -17.17 -17.03 -10.36
CA LYS A 253 -16.75 -18.00 -11.38
C LYS A 253 -17.83 -19.05 -11.66
N ALA A 254 -18.51 -19.55 -10.63
CA ALA A 254 -19.61 -20.50 -10.79
C ALA A 254 -20.82 -19.86 -11.51
N LYS A 255 -21.13 -18.60 -11.23
CA LYS A 255 -22.16 -17.82 -11.93
C LYS A 255 -21.81 -17.63 -13.41
N MET A 256 -20.57 -17.24 -13.72
CA MET A 256 -20.13 -17.02 -15.09
C MET A 256 -20.08 -18.31 -15.92
N ARG A 257 -19.84 -19.47 -15.29
CA ARG A 257 -19.98 -20.79 -15.93
C ARG A 257 -21.42 -21.15 -16.32
N ARG A 258 -22.42 -20.52 -15.68
CA ARG A 258 -23.84 -20.66 -16.05
C ARG A 258 -24.28 -19.60 -17.06
N GLU A 259 -23.34 -18.83 -17.60
CA GLU A 259 -23.58 -17.79 -18.62
C GLU A 259 -24.56 -16.69 -18.17
N GLU A 260 -24.68 -16.46 -16.87
CA GLU A 260 -25.50 -15.36 -16.34
C GLU A 260 -24.82 -14.00 -16.54
N GLU A 261 -25.62 -12.93 -16.66
CA GLU A 261 -25.09 -11.58 -16.89
C GLU A 261 -24.22 -11.05 -15.73
N PRO A 262 -23.08 -10.40 -16.03
CA PRO A 262 -22.25 -9.72 -15.03
C PRO A 262 -23.00 -8.63 -14.28
N SER A 263 -22.85 -8.63 -12.96
CA SER A 263 -23.52 -7.68 -12.05
C SER A 263 -22.58 -6.82 -11.22
N CYS A 264 -21.28 -7.12 -11.24
CA CYS A 264 -20.21 -6.44 -10.51
C CYS A 264 -18.86 -6.70 -11.22
N LEU A 265 -17.79 -6.00 -10.84
CA LEU A 265 -16.51 -6.09 -11.54
C LEU A 265 -15.90 -7.50 -11.51
N ILE A 266 -16.02 -8.24 -10.39
CA ILE A 266 -15.49 -9.60 -10.36
C ILE A 266 -16.17 -10.52 -11.38
N ASP A 267 -17.44 -10.26 -11.73
CA ASP A 267 -18.12 -11.02 -12.78
C ASP A 267 -17.50 -10.77 -14.16
N PHE A 268 -17.20 -9.51 -14.50
CA PHE A 268 -16.55 -9.19 -15.79
C PHE A 268 -15.18 -9.86 -15.90
N TRP A 269 -14.39 -9.85 -14.83
CA TRP A 269 -13.13 -10.58 -14.78
C TRP A 269 -13.33 -12.09 -14.89
N MET A 270 -14.25 -12.67 -14.13
CA MET A 270 -14.49 -14.11 -14.13
C MET A 270 -15.10 -14.59 -15.46
N GLN A 271 -15.89 -13.77 -16.15
CA GLN A 271 -16.47 -14.10 -17.44
C GLN A 271 -15.37 -14.42 -18.46
N ASP A 272 -14.40 -13.52 -18.62
CA ASP A 272 -13.30 -13.73 -19.55
C ASP A 272 -12.34 -14.82 -19.05
N THR A 273 -12.15 -14.94 -17.73
CA THR A 273 -11.38 -16.06 -17.15
C THR A 273 -12.01 -17.41 -17.48
N VAL A 274 -13.35 -17.53 -17.45
CA VAL A 274 -14.05 -18.78 -17.78
C VAL A 274 -13.89 -19.10 -19.27
N LYS A 275 -14.02 -18.11 -20.16
CA LYS A 275 -13.78 -18.29 -21.60
C LYS A 275 -12.37 -18.81 -21.88
N GLU A 276 -11.35 -18.15 -21.32
CA GLU A 276 -9.95 -18.58 -21.48
C GLU A 276 -9.73 -20.03 -21.02
N LEU A 277 -10.38 -20.44 -19.92
CA LEU A 277 -10.26 -21.82 -19.41
C LEU A 277 -10.96 -22.85 -20.30
N VAL A 278 -12.08 -22.48 -20.92
CA VAL A 278 -12.79 -23.35 -21.87
C VAL A 278 -11.97 -23.50 -23.15
N GLU A 279 -11.50 -22.39 -23.71
CA GLU A 279 -10.64 -22.38 -24.91
C GLU A 279 -9.35 -23.19 -24.69
N ALA A 280 -8.72 -23.05 -23.52
CA ALA A 280 -7.53 -23.84 -23.17
C ALA A 280 -7.85 -25.33 -23.04
N ALA A 281 -9.00 -25.71 -22.46
CA ALA A 281 -9.40 -27.11 -22.35
C ALA A 281 -9.72 -27.74 -23.72
N GLU A 282 -10.23 -26.94 -24.67
CA GLU A 282 -10.49 -27.36 -26.04
C GLU A 282 -9.20 -27.49 -26.88
N ALA A 283 -8.17 -26.71 -26.55
CA ALA A 283 -6.88 -26.71 -27.26
C ALA A 283 -5.92 -27.84 -26.83
N GLY A 284 -6.16 -28.50 -25.69
CA GLY A 284 -5.30 -29.55 -25.12
C GLY A 284 -4.14 -29.03 -24.28
#